data_AF-A0A6B2VIS7-F1
#
_entry.id   AF-A0A6B2VIS7-F1
#
_cell.length_a   1.000
_cell.length_b   1.000
_cell.length_c   1.000
_cell.angle_alpha   90.00
_cell.angle_beta   90.00
_cell.angle_gamma   90.00
#
_symmetry.space_group_name_H-M   'P 1'
#
loop_
_entity.id
_entity.type
_entity.pdbx_description
1 polymer ?
#
loop_
_entity_poly.entity_id
_entity_poly.type
_entity_poly.pdbx_seq_one_letter_code
_entity_poly.pdbx_strand_id
1 'polypeptide(L)' 'MTGRPRTPYALPVLLLAAALLLVAAGAGTAQAVGYRYWSFWDRDGGRWTYATEGPSTARPADGDVQGLRFAVSEDS' A
#
# COMPACT_ATOMS: atom_id res chain seq x y z
N MET A 1 -21.19 37.25 -45.72
CA MET A 1 -20.32 37.54 -44.55
C MET A 1 -20.94 36.89 -43.33
N THR A 2 -20.58 35.64 -43.01
CA THR A 2 -21.05 34.94 -41.81
C THR A 2 -19.95 34.99 -40.75
N GLY A 3 -20.08 35.91 -39.80
CA GLY A 3 -19.19 35.97 -38.63
C GLY A 3 -19.47 34.79 -37.72
N ARG A 4 -18.54 33.83 -37.62
CA ARG A 4 -18.64 32.75 -36.63
C ARG A 4 -18.55 33.38 -35.23
N PRO A 5 -19.50 33.12 -34.32
CA PRO A 5 -19.43 33.63 -32.96
C PRO A 5 -18.18 33.02 -32.29
N ARG A 6 -17.25 33.88 -31.88
CA ARG A 6 -16.12 33.49 -31.04
C ARG A 6 -16.68 33.33 -29.63
N THR A 7 -16.96 32.09 -29.21
CA THR A 7 -17.41 31.77 -27.86
C THR A 7 -16.35 32.23 -26.87
N PRO A 8 -16.59 33.29 -26.06
CA PRO A 8 -15.56 33.90 -25.21
C PRO A 8 -15.10 32.97 -24.09
N TYR A 9 -15.89 31.92 -23.82
CA TYR A 9 -15.63 30.92 -22.80
C TYR A 9 -14.84 29.70 -23.31
N ALA A 10 -14.53 29.62 -24.60
CA ALA A 10 -13.81 28.47 -25.16
C ALA A 10 -12.43 28.30 -24.52
N LEU A 11 -11.71 29.40 -24.27
CA LEU A 11 -10.40 29.38 -23.64
C LEU A 11 -10.43 28.91 -22.18
N PRO A 12 -11.24 29.49 -21.27
CA PRO A 12 -11.28 29.04 -19.88
C PRO A 12 -11.80 27.61 -19.75
N VAL A 13 -12.75 27.18 -20.59
CA VAL A 13 -13.22 25.78 -20.62
C VAL A 13 -12.10 24.83 -21.05
N LEU A 14 -11.31 25.21 -22.06
CA LEU A 14 -10.17 24.41 -22.51
C LEU A 14 -9.07 24.32 -21.44
N LEU A 15 -8.79 25.42 -20.75
CA LEU A 15 -7.82 25.45 -19.65
C LEU A 15 -8.26 24.58 -18.48
N LEU A 16 -9.54 24.63 -18.11
CA LEU A 16 -10.08 23.78 -17.06
C LEU A 16 -10.04 22.31 -17.45
N ALA A 17 -10.40 21.98 -18.69
CA ALA A 17 -10.31 20.60 -19.20
C ALA A 17 -8.86 20.09 -19.20
N ALA A 18 -7.90 20.92 -19.63
CA ALA A 18 -6.48 20.58 -19.59
C ALA A 18 -5.98 20.37 -18.15
N ALA A 19 -6.37 21.24 -17.21
CA ALA A 19 -6.04 21.09 -15.80
C ALA A 19 -6.60 19.79 -15.20
N LEU A 20 -7.85 19.45 -15.52
CA LEU A 20 -8.48 18.20 -15.07
C LEU A 20 -7.78 16.96 -15.64
N LEU A 21 -7.36 17.00 -16.91
CA LEU A 21 -6.59 15.92 -17.54
C LEU A 21 -5.22 15.76 -16.89
N LEU A 22 -4.54 16.86 -16.54
CA LEU A 22 -3.26 16.81 -15.83
C LEU A 22 -3.41 16.21 -14.42
N VAL A 23 -4.46 16.58 -13.69
CA VAL A 23 -4.77 16.01 -12.37
C VAL A 23 -5.11 14.52 -12.49
N ALA A 24 -5.92 14.13 -13.48
CA ALA A 24 -6.28 12.73 -13.71
C ALA A 24 -5.07 11.88 -14.14
N ALA A 25 -4.15 12.43 -14.93
CA ALA A 25 -2.92 11.76 -15.33
C ALA A 25 -1.89 11.64 -14.19
N GLY A 26 -1.92 12.58 -13.23
CA GLY A 26 -1.08 12.56 -12.03
C GLY A 26 -1.66 11.78 -10.86
N ALA A 27 -2.95 11.44 -10.88
CA ALA A 27 -3.60 10.61 -9.89
C ALA A 27 -3.15 9.15 -10.04
N GLY A 28 -2.06 8.79 -9.35
CA GLY A 28 -1.58 7.42 -9.28
C GLY A 28 -2.64 6.48 -8.69
N THR A 29 -2.48 5.18 -8.96
CA THR A 29 -3.34 4.15 -8.38
C THR A 29 -3.17 4.13 -6.86
N ALA A 30 -4.28 4.20 -6.12
CA ALA A 30 -4.25 3.86 -4.70
C ALA A 30 -3.92 2.37 -4.59
N GLN A 31 -2.68 2.06 -4.21
CA GLN A 31 -2.27 0.67 -3.97
C GLN A 31 -3.11 0.17 -2.80
N ALA A 32 -3.93 -0.86 -3.03
CA ALA A 32 -4.53 -1.60 -1.94
C ALA A 32 -3.37 -2.06 -1.03
N VAL A 33 -3.35 -1.52 0.19
CA VAL A 33 -2.38 -1.93 1.19
C VAL A 33 -2.76 -3.36 1.55
N GLY A 34 -2.08 -4.33 0.95
CA GLY A 34 -2.21 -5.74 1.33
C GLY A 34 -2.06 -5.87 2.85
N TYR A 35 -2.79 -6.78 3.48
CA TYR A 35 -2.78 -6.92 4.94
C TYR A 35 -1.35 -7.09 5.48
N ARG A 36 -0.92 -6.17 6.36
CA ARG A 36 0.44 -6.12 6.92
C ARG A 36 0.42 -6.61 8.35
N TYR A 37 1.32 -7.52 8.67
CA TYR A 37 1.39 -8.07 10.01
C TYR A 37 2.82 -8.49 10.38
N TRP A 38 3.05 -8.61 11.68
CA TRP A 38 4.22 -9.26 12.24
C TRP A 38 3.83 -10.67 12.66
N SER A 39 4.53 -11.67 12.15
CA SER A 39 4.40 -13.07 12.56
C SER A 39 5.45 -13.42 13.60
N PHE A 40 5.11 -14.34 14.50
CA PHE A 40 5.98 -14.79 15.58
C PHE A 40 6.59 -16.16 15.26
N TRP A 41 7.88 -16.28 15.52
CA TRP A 41 8.69 -17.43 15.10
C TRP A 41 9.66 -17.88 16.20
N ASP A 42 9.88 -19.18 16.28
CA ASP A 42 10.85 -19.82 17.16
C ASP A 42 12.05 -20.35 16.37
N ARG A 43 13.23 -20.33 16.99
CA ARG A 43 14.44 -20.95 16.45
C ARG A 43 14.64 -22.32 17.08
N ASP A 44 14.18 -23.37 16.39
CA ASP A 44 14.34 -24.76 16.82
C ASP A 44 15.43 -25.47 16.01
N GLY A 45 16.44 -26.04 16.68
CA GLY A 45 17.48 -26.84 16.03
C GLY A 45 18.21 -26.14 14.87
N GLY A 46 18.32 -24.81 14.91
CA GLY A 46 18.92 -24.02 13.83
C GLY A 46 17.98 -23.69 12.66
N ARG A 47 16.68 -23.98 12.77
CA ARG A 47 15.65 -23.65 11.78
C ARG A 47 14.61 -22.72 12.39
N TRP A 48 14.00 -21.90 11.54
CA TRP A 48 12.89 -21.04 11.95
C TRP A 48 11.58 -21.80 11.75
N THR A 49 10.77 -21.86 12.80
CA THR A 49 9.44 -22.47 12.81
C THR A 49 8.40 -21.44 13.24
N TYR A 50 7.19 -21.54 12.69
CA TYR A 50 6.11 -20.64 13.08
C TYR A 50 5.71 -20.96 14.52
N ALA A 51 5.63 -19.96 15.38
CA ALA A 51 5.33 -20.17 16.79
C ALA A 51 3.88 -20.64 16.97
N THR A 52 3.67 -21.62 17.85
CA THR A 52 2.33 -22.12 18.20
C THR A 52 1.64 -21.26 19.26
N GLU A 53 2.38 -20.34 19.87
CA GLU A 53 1.95 -19.43 20.91
C GLU A 53 2.18 -17.97 20.52
N GLY A 54 1.57 -17.05 21.28
CA GLY A 54 1.81 -15.62 21.11
C GLY A 54 3.00 -15.13 21.95
N PRO A 55 3.57 -13.96 21.61
CA PRO A 55 4.70 -13.39 22.35
C PRO A 55 4.40 -13.03 23.81
N SER A 56 3.11 -12.92 24.18
CA SER A 56 2.69 -12.65 25.56
C SER A 56 2.63 -13.89 26.45
N THR A 57 2.58 -15.09 25.86
CA THR A 57 2.45 -16.36 26.60
C THR A 57 3.72 -17.19 26.57
N ALA A 58 4.53 -17.05 25.51
CA ALA A 58 5.75 -17.79 25.34
C ALA A 58 6.68 -17.67 26.56
N ARG A 59 7.28 -18.81 26.96
CA ARG A 59 8.23 -18.93 28.08
C ARG A 59 9.52 -19.59 27.60
N PRO A 60 10.42 -18.85 26.95
CA PRO A 60 11.67 -19.41 26.41
C PRO A 60 12.61 -19.81 27.55
N ALA A 61 13.36 -20.89 27.33
CA ALA A 61 14.49 -21.29 28.15
C ALA A 61 15.72 -20.40 27.87
N ASP A 62 16.74 -20.52 28.72
CA ASP A 62 18.01 -19.84 28.49
C ASP A 62 18.65 -20.31 27.18
N GLY A 63 19.07 -19.37 26.34
CA GLY A 63 19.61 -19.64 25.01
C GLY A 63 18.59 -19.82 23.90
N ASP A 64 17.29 -19.84 24.19
CA ASP A 64 16.25 -19.84 23.15
C ASP A 64 16.25 -18.51 22.38
N VAL A 65 15.93 -18.59 21.09
CA VAL A 65 15.86 -17.41 20.21
C VAL A 65 14.48 -17.32 19.58
N GLN A 66 13.81 -16.20 19.83
CA GLN A 66 12.53 -15.85 19.22
C GLN A 66 12.69 -14.74 18.19
N GLY A 67 11.80 -14.71 17.21
CA GLY A 67 11.85 -13.77 16.09
C GLY A 67 10.49 -13.17 15.77
N LEU A 68 10.52 -11.94 15.28
CA LEU A 68 9.39 -11.29 14.62
C LEU A 68 9.72 -11.12 13.15
N ARG A 69 8.81 -11.52 12.27
CA ARG A 69 8.96 -11.37 10.82
C ARG A 69 7.82 -10.53 10.25
N PHE A 70 8.18 -9.42 9.62
CA PHE A 70 7.24 -8.59 8.89
C PHE A 70 6.83 -9.27 7.59
N ALA A 71 5.53 -9.31 7.34
CA ALA A 71 4.94 -9.88 6.13
C ALA A 71 3.81 -8.99 5.60
N VAL A 72 3.59 -9.10 4.29
CA VAL A 72 2.46 -8.51 3.57
C VAL A 72 1.77 -9.67 2.87
N SER A 73 0.48 -9.89 3.12
CA SER A 73 -0.29 -10.91 2.39
C SER A 73 -0.32 -10.55 0.90
N GLU A 74 -0.01 -11.52 0.03
CA GLU A 74 0.02 -11.32 -1.43
C GLU A 74 -1.37 -11.04 -2.03
N ASP A 75 -2.44 -11.38 -1.31
CA ASP A 75 -3.83 -11.10 -1.69
C ASP A 75 -4.56 -10.33 -0.58
N SER A 76 -5.33 -9.31 -0.97
CA SER A 76 -6.35 -8.63 -0.17
C SER A 76 -7.60 -8.42 -1.00
#